data_AF-A0A5C5VY56-F1
#
_entry.id   AF-A0A5C5VY56-F1
#
_cell.length_a   1.000
_cell.length_b   1.000
_cell.length_c   1.000
_cell.angle_alpha   90.00
_cell.angle_beta   90.00
_cell.angle_gamma   90.00
#
_symmetry.space_group_name_H-M   'P 1'
#
loop_
_entity.id
_entity.type
_entity.pdbx_description
1 polymer ?
#
loop_
_entity_poly.entity_id
_entity_poly.type
_entity_poly.pdbx_seq_one_letter_code
_entity_poly.pdbx_strand_id
1 'polypeptide(L)' 'MNPSAQKDTAIMIAVGRLFDLERQVSSRAAGRIRNLTIESLGDSIVLLGETNTYFAKQLATQVCREEFRDVPLLNNIEVI' A
#
# COMPACT_ATOMS: atom_id res chain seq x y z
N MET A 1 -1.20 10.40 -30.67
CA MET A 1 -1.42 10.51 -29.21
C MET A 1 -0.08 10.76 -28.54
N ASN A 2 0.01 11.73 -27.63
CA ASN A 2 1.28 12.18 -27.04
C ASN A 2 1.70 11.25 -25.89
N PRO A 3 2.89 10.62 -25.92
CA PRO A 3 3.32 9.65 -24.90
C PRO A 3 3.53 10.23 -23.50
N SER A 4 3.63 11.55 -23.33
CA SER A 4 3.72 12.19 -22.00
C SER A 4 2.39 12.13 -21.24
N ALA A 5 1.29 12.52 -21.88
CA ALA A 5 -0.04 12.55 -21.26
C ALA A 5 -0.54 11.16 -20.81
N GLN A 6 -0.11 10.10 -21.50
CA GLN A 6 -0.44 8.72 -21.14
C GLN A 6 0.32 8.25 -19.89
N LYS A 7 1.57 8.70 -19.71
CA LYS A 7 2.34 8.46 -18.49
C LYS A 7 1.78 9.22 -17.30
N ASP A 8 1.42 10.49 -17.49
CA ASP A 8 0.86 11.33 -16.42
C ASP A 8 -0.48 10.77 -15.90
N THR A 9 -1.33 10.28 -16.82
CA THR A 9 -2.60 9.64 -16.46
C THR A 9 -2.39 8.30 -15.74
N ALA A 10 -1.44 7.49 -16.19
CA ALA A 10 -1.12 6.21 -15.56
C ALA A 10 -0.55 6.39 -14.14
N ILE A 11 0.30 7.40 -13.94
CA ILE A 11 0.83 7.76 -12.62
C ILE A 11 -0.31 8.22 -11.71
N MET A 12 -1.22 9.08 -12.20
CA MET A 12 -2.33 9.58 -11.39
C MET A 12 -3.30 8.45 -10.98
N ILE A 13 -3.56 7.49 -11.88
CA ILE A 13 -4.34 6.29 -11.58
C ILE A 13 -3.62 5.42 -10.53
N ALA A 14 -2.31 5.20 -10.68
CA ALA A 14 -1.53 4.42 -9.72
C ALA A 14 -1.53 5.08 -8.33
N VAL A 15 -1.31 6.40 -8.25
CA VAL A 15 -1.36 7.19 -7.00
C VAL A 15 -2.74 7.12 -6.35
N GLY A 16 -3.82 7.25 -7.14
CA GLY A 16 -5.19 7.09 -6.63
C GLY A 16 -5.44 5.71 -6.01
N ARG A 17 -4.97 4.65 -6.66
CA ARG A 17 -5.11 3.28 -6.15
C ARG A 17 -4.29 3.03 -4.89
N LEU A 18 -3.12 3.64 -4.74
CA LEU A 18 -2.32 3.54 -3.52
C LEU A 18 -2.98 4.26 -2.35
N PHE A 19 -3.55 5.45 -2.58
CA PHE A 19 -4.27 6.18 -1.55
C PHE A 19 -5.51 5.43 -1.07
N ASP A 20 -6.29 4.87 -2.00
CA ASP A 20 -7.43 4.03 -1.66
C ASP A 20 -7.01 2.77 -0.90
N LEU A 21 -5.89 2.16 -1.29
CA LEU A 21 -5.33 1.01 -0.59
C LEU A 21 -4.90 1.36 0.84
N GLU A 22 -4.21 2.49 1.04
CA GLU A 22 -3.80 2.95 2.37
C GLU A 22 -5.01 3.17 3.28
N ARG A 23 -6.07 3.80 2.75
CA ARG A 23 -7.34 3.98 3.44
C ARG A 23 -8.00 2.65 3.81
N GLN A 24 -7.99 1.66 2.90
CA GLN A 24 -8.53 0.33 3.18
C GLN A 24 -7.73 -0.40 4.26
N VAL A 25 -6.40 -0.37 4.19
CA VAL A 25 -5.51 -0.98 5.20
C VAL A 25 -5.75 -0.33 6.55
N SER A 26 -5.78 1.01 6.62
CA SER A 26 -6.06 1.76 7.85
C SER A 26 -7.42 1.40 8.45
N SER A 27 -8.46 1.34 7.61
CA SER A 27 -9.82 0.98 8.03
C SER A 27 -9.90 -0.45 8.57
N ARG A 28 -9.34 -1.44 7.88
CA ARG A 28 -9.35 -2.85 8.35
C ARG A 28 -8.47 -3.06 9.57
N ALA A 29 -7.33 -2.40 9.64
CA ALA A 29 -6.45 -2.42 10.80
C ALA A 29 -7.06 -1.71 12.02
N ALA A 30 -8.15 -0.95 11.84
CA ALA A 30 -8.82 -0.16 12.87
C ALA A 30 -7.83 0.75 13.65
N GLY A 31 -6.94 1.42 12.92
CA GLY A 31 -5.93 2.32 13.51
C GLY A 31 -4.81 1.64 14.29
N ARG A 32 -4.67 0.31 14.23
CA ARG A 32 -3.59 -0.43 14.92
C ARG A 32 -2.21 -0.30 14.27
N ILE A 33 -2.13 0.34 13.11
CA ILE A 33 -0.87 0.66 12.43
C ILE A 33 -0.72 2.17 12.49
N ARG A 34 0.30 2.64 13.22
CA ARG A 34 0.66 4.05 13.31
C ARG A 34 1.61 4.39 12.16
N ASN A 35 1.58 5.65 11.73
CA ASN A 35 2.44 6.14 10.65
C ASN A 35 2.33 5.26 9.39
N LEU A 36 1.12 4.74 9.11
CA LEU A 36 0.89 3.90 7.94
C LEU A 36 1.12 4.74 6.69
N THR A 37 1.97 4.23 5.80
CA THR A 37 2.18 4.81 4.47
C THR A 37 2.33 3.69 3.45
N ILE A 38 1.72 3.86 2.28
CA ILE A 38 1.86 2.93 1.17
C ILE A 38 2.46 3.64 -0.04
N GLU A 39 3.58 3.11 -0.52
CA GLU A 39 4.32 3.69 -1.63
C GLU A 39 4.50 2.66 -2.76
N SER A 40 4.62 3.13 -3.99
CA SER A 40 5.17 2.32 -5.09
C SER A 40 6.66 2.62 -5.24
N LEU A 41 7.48 1.57 -5.18
CA LEU A 41 8.92 1.65 -5.45
C LEU A 41 9.24 0.79 -6.67
N GLY A 42 9.40 1.45 -7.82
CA GLY A 42 9.54 0.76 -9.11
C GLY A 42 8.33 -0.13 -9.38
N ASP A 43 8.57 -1.43 -9.51
CA ASP A 43 7.53 -2.43 -9.77
C ASP A 43 6.98 -3.08 -8.48
N SER A 44 7.25 -2.50 -7.31
CA SER A 44 6.85 -3.06 -6.01
C SER A 44 5.98 -2.10 -5.21
N ILE A 45 5.13 -2.65 -4.35
CA ILE A 45 4.41 -1.89 -3.32
C ILE A 45 5.13 -2.07 -1.99
N VAL A 46 5.33 -0.98 -1.26
CA VAL A 46 5.97 -0.96 0.05
C VAL A 46 4.96 -0.48 1.09
N LEU A 47 4.77 -1.28 2.13
CA LEU A 47 4.00 -0.96 3.33
C LEU A 47 4.97 -0.50 4.43
N LEU A 48 4.74 0.70 4.96
CA LEU A 48 5.51 1.28 6.06
C LEU A 48 4.58 1.58 7.25
N GLY A 49 5.14 1.57 8.45
CA GLY A 49 4.43 1.94 9.68
C GLY A 49 4.89 1.13 10.88
N GLU A 50 4.19 1.30 11.99
CA GLU A 50 4.49 0.65 13.27
C GLU A 50 3.24 0.02 13.86
N THR A 51 3.36 -1.15 14.48
CA THR A 51 2.26 -1.79 15.18
C THR A 51 2.75 -2.57 16.40
N ASN A 52 1.86 -2.79 17.37
CA ASN A 52 2.16 -3.62 18.55
C ASN A 52 1.81 -5.10 18.33
N THR A 53 1.35 -5.48 17.13
CA THR A 53 0.86 -6.84 16.87
C THR A 53 1.26 -7.34 15.48
N TYR A 54 1.75 -8.58 15.41
CA TYR A 54 1.92 -9.26 14.13
C TYR A 54 0.60 -9.43 13.37
N PHE A 55 -0.52 -9.50 14.08
CA PHE A 55 -1.85 -9.59 13.46
C PHE A 55 -2.15 -8.40 12.55
N ALA A 56 -1.89 -7.17 12.99
CA ALA A 56 -2.09 -5.99 12.16
C ALA A 56 -1.15 -5.97 10.95
N LYS A 57 0.11 -6.41 11.13
CA LYS A 57 1.08 -6.57 10.03
C LYS A 57 0.58 -7.57 8.97
N GLN A 58 0.06 -8.71 9.39
CA GLN A 58 -0.50 -9.74 8.50
C GLN A 58 -1.76 -9.24 7.78
N LEU A 59 -2.64 -8.54 8.48
CA LEU A 59 -3.87 -7.99 7.91
C LEU A 59 -3.56 -6.97 6.81
N ALA A 60 -2.59 -6.08 7.03
CA ALA A 60 -2.13 -5.13 6.02
C ALA A 60 -1.61 -5.84 4.77
N THR A 61 -0.77 -6.89 4.94
CA THR A 61 -0.32 -7.72 3.81
C THR A 61 -1.47 -8.34 3.05
N GLN A 62 -2.47 -8.90 3.74
CA GLN A 62 -3.61 -9.54 3.10
C GLN A 62 -4.40 -8.55 2.24
N VAL A 63 -4.72 -7.37 2.77
CA VAL A 63 -5.46 -6.33 2.04
C VAL A 63 -4.72 -5.93 0.77
N CYS A 64 -3.41 -5.70 0.85
CA CYS A 64 -2.61 -5.37 -0.34
C CYS A 64 -2.56 -6.50 -1.37
N ARG A 65 -2.54 -7.76 -0.93
CA ARG A 65 -2.57 -8.92 -1.84
C ARG A 65 -3.93 -9.13 -2.52
N GLU A 66 -5.02 -8.70 -1.89
CA GLU A 66 -6.36 -8.73 -2.49
C GLU A 66 -6.46 -7.75 -3.68
N GLU A 67 -5.90 -6.55 -3.55
CA GLU A 67 -5.93 -5.51 -4.60
C GLU A 67 -4.82 -5.69 -5.65
N PHE A 68 -3.61 -6.08 -5.22
CA PHE A 68 -2.41 -6.18 -6.05
C PHE A 68 -1.80 -7.58 -5.96
N ARG A 69 -2.51 -8.56 -6.52
CA ARG A 69 -2.14 -9.98 -6.46
C ARG A 69 -0.74 -10.26 -7.03
N ASP A 70 -0.46 -9.71 -8.21
CA ASP A 70 0.73 -10.03 -9.01
C ASP A 70 1.87 -9.02 -8.84
N VAL A 71 1.69 -7.99 -8.00
CA VAL A 71 2.73 -7.00 -7.72
C VAL A 71 3.56 -7.49 -6.52
N PRO A 72 4.90 -7.46 -6.60
CA PRO A 72 5.76 -7.65 -5.44
C PRO A 72 5.36 -6.72 -4.29
N LEU A 73 5.22 -7.28 -3.09
CA LEU A 73 4.82 -6.55 -1.90
C LEU A 73 5.88 -6.70 -0.83
N LEU A 74 6.41 -5.57 -0.36
CA LEU A 74 7.36 -5.48 0.75
C LEU A 74 6.63 -4.94 1.97
N ASN A 75 6.56 -5.76 3.03
CA ASN A 75 5.97 -5.33 4.30
C ASN A 75 7.05 -4.96 5.33
N ASN A 76 7.34 -3.68 5.37
CA ASN A 76 8.29 -3.05 6.27
C ASN A 76 7.61 -2.45 7.51
N ILE A 77 6.37 -2.83 7.83
CA ILE A 77 5.75 -2.44 9.09
C ILE A 77 6.54 -3.06 10.24
N GLU A 78 7.02 -2.24 11.15
CA GLU A 78 7.76 -2.71 12.33
C GLU A 78 6.79 -3.16 13.42
N VAL A 79 7.12 -4.28 14.08
CA VAL A 79 6.38 -4.74 15.26
C VAL A 79 7.23 -4.40 16.48
N ILE A 80 6.71 -3.52 17.33
CA ILE A 80 7.39 -2.96 18.50
C ILE A 80 6.69 -3.34 19.81
#